data_AF-A0A356KF56-F1
#
_entry.id   AF-A0A356KF56-F1
#
_cell.length_a   1.000
_cell.length_b   1.000
_cell.length_c   1.000
_cell.angle_alpha   90.00
_cell.angle_beta   90.00
_cell.angle_gamma   90.00
#
_symmetry.space_group_name_H-M   'P 1'
#
loop_
_entity.id
_entity.type
_entity.pdbx_description
1 polymer ?
#
loop_
_entity_poly.entity_id
_entity_poly.type
_entity_poly.pdbx_seq_one_letter_code
_entity_poly.pdbx_strand_id
1 'polypeptide(L)'
;SLEPITWSFPIVGTIPYLGFFEKRPAIEELRRLAGLGYDALLLPVPAYSTLGWFDDPVFTSLLGDDEARIVETVIHELTHATVWIPGDVNLNENLATFVGEVGAREFFRARGGEADPGLLQAARNREDSEIFNAAMNELRQELARIYAASGPRARKLELKAAAVAAFRERYRRELRPRLSDDGYDWILDQRIQLNNALILQFRRYHGDQPLLEGLFRRCGERLPAFVEALQEIAEADDPRAALEAASAPQPKGQPSQETR
;
A
#
# COMPACT_ATOMS: atom_id res chain seq x y z
N SER A 1 14.89 -16.09 0.06
CA SER A 1 14.02 -15.66 1.16
C SER A 1 13.06 -14.60 0.65
N LEU A 2 12.13 -14.14 1.49
CA LEU A 2 11.32 -12.94 1.27
C LEU A 2 11.85 -11.80 2.17
N GLU A 3 13.14 -11.52 2.04
CA GLU A 3 13.81 -10.46 2.78
C GLU A 3 14.16 -9.34 1.80
N PRO A 4 13.69 -8.11 2.04
CA PRO A 4 14.01 -6.99 1.17
C PRO A 4 15.46 -6.54 1.37
N ILE A 5 16.09 -6.09 0.28
CA ILE A 5 17.22 -5.18 0.38
C ILE A 5 16.68 -3.80 0.75
N THR A 6 17.41 -3.06 1.57
CA THR A 6 17.00 -1.74 2.04
C THR A 6 18.09 -0.70 1.84
N TRP A 7 17.67 0.56 1.77
CA TRP A 7 18.50 1.75 1.67
C TRP A 7 18.07 2.71 2.78
N SER A 8 19.04 3.28 3.50
CA SER A 8 18.78 4.23 4.59
C SER A 8 19.07 5.65 4.14
N PHE A 9 18.10 6.54 4.36
CA PHE A 9 18.18 7.96 4.09
C PHE A 9 18.00 8.72 5.42
N PRO A 10 18.75 9.81 5.67
CA PRO A 10 18.71 10.52 6.94
C PRO A 10 17.33 11.05 7.36
N ILE A 11 16.46 11.39 6.39
CA ILE A 11 15.15 12.00 6.62
C ILE A 11 14.02 10.98 6.43
N VAL A 12 14.05 10.22 5.33
CA VAL A 12 12.99 9.24 4.98
C VAL A 12 13.08 7.97 5.82
N GLY A 13 14.25 7.67 6.39
CA GLY A 13 14.51 6.41 7.09
C GLY A 13 14.90 5.29 6.14
N THR A 14 14.58 4.05 6.50
CA THR A 14 15.02 2.86 5.76
C THR A 14 13.93 2.37 4.82
N ILE A 15 14.17 2.46 3.51
CA ILE A 15 13.21 2.05 2.47
C ILE A 15 13.69 0.85 1.67
N PRO A 16 12.79 -0.08 1.31
CA PRO A 16 13.08 -1.24 0.46
C PRO A 16 12.87 -0.97 -1.05
N TYR A 17 13.06 0.26 -1.52
CA TYR A 17 12.97 0.65 -2.93
C TYR A 17 13.82 1.89 -3.22
N LEU A 18 14.04 2.17 -4.51
CA LEU A 18 14.71 3.37 -5.00
C LEU A 18 13.85 4.04 -6.07
N GLY A 19 13.74 5.37 -5.99
CA GLY A 19 13.16 6.20 -7.04
C GLY A 19 14.23 6.74 -7.99
N PHE A 20 13.91 6.83 -9.27
CA PHE A 20 14.79 7.39 -10.30
C PHE A 20 14.00 8.30 -11.22
N PHE A 21 14.47 9.53 -11.42
CA PHE A 21 13.89 10.46 -12.40
C PHE A 21 14.24 10.09 -13.85
N GLU A 22 15.38 9.42 -14.04
CA GLU A 22 15.86 8.99 -15.34
C GLU A 22 15.82 7.46 -15.49
N LYS A 23 15.34 7.01 -16.64
CA LYS A 23 15.22 5.57 -16.95
C LYS A 23 16.57 4.85 -16.99
N ARG A 24 17.63 5.50 -17.48
CA ARG A 24 18.94 4.86 -17.67
C ARG A 24 19.57 4.43 -16.33
N PRO A 25 19.72 5.32 -15.32
CA PRO A 25 20.16 4.93 -13.99
C PRO A 25 19.33 3.80 -13.36
N ALA A 26 18.00 3.84 -13.54
CA ALA A 26 17.11 2.80 -13.02
C ALA A 26 17.39 1.42 -13.63
N ILE A 27 17.67 1.36 -14.94
CA ILE A 27 18.05 0.12 -15.64
C ILE A 27 19.42 -0.37 -15.20
N GLU A 28 20.38 0.53 -15.00
CA GLU A 28 21.72 0.19 -14.51
C GLU A 28 21.64 -0.46 -13.12
N GLU A 29 20.85 0.13 -12.21
CA GLU A 29 20.65 -0.42 -10.88
C GLU A 29 19.89 -1.77 -10.91
N LEU A 30 18.85 -1.90 -11.74
CA LEU A 30 18.15 -3.17 -11.96
C LEU A 30 19.13 -4.28 -12.38
N ARG A 31 20.03 -4.00 -13.33
CA ARG A 31 21.04 -4.95 -13.81
C ARG A 31 22.06 -5.28 -12.73
N ARG A 32 22.50 -4.28 -11.96
CA ARG A 32 23.44 -4.46 -10.84
C ARG A 32 22.86 -5.41 -9.80
N LEU A 33 21.62 -5.17 -9.35
CA LEU A 33 20.93 -6.02 -8.38
C LEU A 33 20.72 -7.45 -8.91
N ALA A 34 20.29 -7.59 -10.16
CA ALA A 34 20.14 -8.89 -10.81
C ALA A 34 21.48 -9.65 -10.90
N GLY A 35 22.58 -8.95 -11.22
CA GLY A 35 23.93 -9.52 -11.26
C GLY A 35 24.44 -10.04 -9.91
N LEU A 36 23.92 -9.49 -8.81
CA LEU A 36 24.18 -9.97 -7.44
C LEU A 36 23.26 -11.13 -7.02
N GLY A 37 22.35 -11.57 -7.91
CA GLY A 37 21.44 -12.69 -7.65
C GLY A 37 20.16 -12.32 -6.91
N TYR A 38 19.83 -11.03 -6.83
CA TYR A 38 18.58 -10.55 -6.25
C TYR A 38 17.44 -10.56 -7.26
N ASP A 39 16.23 -10.85 -6.77
CA ASP A 39 15.01 -10.51 -7.51
C ASP A 39 14.84 -8.99 -7.46
N ALA A 40 14.83 -8.33 -8.61
CA ALA A 40 14.60 -6.89 -8.74
C ALA A 40 13.57 -6.63 -9.83
N LEU A 41 12.86 -5.51 -9.73
CA LEU A 41 11.82 -5.11 -10.68
C LEU A 41 11.90 -3.59 -10.89
N LEU A 42 11.69 -3.16 -12.13
CA LEU A 42 11.53 -1.76 -12.48
C LEU A 42 10.07 -1.53 -12.88
N LEU A 43 9.40 -0.63 -12.18
CA LEU A 43 8.03 -0.21 -12.47
C LEU A 43 7.99 1.30 -12.74
N PRO A 44 7.15 1.77 -13.67
CA PRO A 44 6.75 3.16 -13.67
C PRO A 44 5.93 3.43 -12.40
N VAL A 45 6.16 4.56 -11.75
CA VAL A 45 5.31 5.04 -10.65
C VAL A 45 4.41 6.16 -11.20
N PRO A 46 3.10 6.13 -10.94
CA PRO A 46 2.16 7.09 -11.51
C PRO A 46 2.28 8.47 -10.86
N ALA A 47 2.70 8.52 -9.60
CA ALA A 47 3.03 9.71 -8.85
C ALA A 47 4.16 9.41 -7.85
N TYR A 48 4.74 10.47 -7.28
CA TYR A 48 5.61 10.39 -6.11
C TYR A 48 5.47 11.69 -5.32
N SER A 49 5.63 11.61 -4.00
CA SER A 49 5.76 12.78 -3.15
C SER A 49 7.21 13.04 -2.75
N THR A 50 7.61 14.31 -2.77
CA THR A 50 8.85 14.81 -2.18
C THR A 50 8.66 15.18 -0.70
N LEU A 51 7.59 14.69 -0.06
CA LEU A 51 7.19 15.02 1.32
C LEU A 51 6.94 16.52 1.50
N GLY A 52 6.46 17.20 0.45
CA GLY A 52 6.20 18.64 0.46
C GLY A 52 7.43 19.54 0.32
N TRP A 53 8.61 18.99 0.00
CA TRP A 53 9.82 19.79 -0.22
C TRP A 53 9.81 20.51 -1.58
N PHE A 54 9.03 19.99 -2.54
CA PHE A 54 8.82 20.56 -3.87
C PHE A 54 7.36 20.41 -4.28
N ASP A 55 6.97 21.12 -5.35
CA ASP A 55 5.70 20.89 -6.01
C ASP A 55 5.73 19.52 -6.69
N ASP A 56 5.01 18.56 -6.12
CA ASP A 56 4.96 17.19 -6.62
C ASP A 56 4.18 17.14 -7.95
N PRO A 57 4.81 16.71 -9.06
CA PRO A 57 4.17 16.78 -10.38
C PRO A 57 3.12 15.69 -10.58
N VAL A 58 1.97 16.07 -11.15
CA VAL A 58 0.98 15.12 -11.67
C VAL A 58 1.43 14.64 -13.06
N PHE A 59 1.78 13.36 -13.19
CA PHE A 59 2.24 12.80 -14.46
C PHE A 59 1.09 12.44 -15.39
N THR A 60 1.32 12.53 -16.70
CA THR A 60 0.37 12.08 -17.72
C THR A 60 0.03 10.59 -17.62
N SER A 61 0.90 9.77 -17.02
CA SER A 61 0.61 8.36 -16.73
C SER A 61 -0.54 8.18 -15.74
N LEU A 62 -0.76 9.13 -14.81
CA LEU A 62 -1.88 9.11 -13.87
C LEU A 62 -3.23 9.32 -14.59
N LEU A 63 -3.23 10.04 -15.72
CA LEU A 63 -4.45 10.36 -16.48
C LEU A 63 -5.05 9.15 -17.23
N GLY A 64 -4.37 7.99 -17.21
CA GLY A 64 -4.88 6.75 -17.79
C GLY A 64 -5.86 6.01 -16.88
N ASP A 65 -5.89 6.34 -15.59
CA ASP A 65 -6.76 5.71 -14.60
C ASP A 65 -8.16 6.36 -14.56
N ASP A 66 -9.11 5.69 -13.89
CA ASP A 66 -10.42 6.29 -13.63
C ASP A 66 -10.31 7.46 -12.64
N GLU A 67 -11.28 8.37 -12.72
CA GLU A 67 -11.29 9.60 -11.90
C GLU A 67 -11.18 9.32 -10.39
N ALA A 68 -11.76 8.22 -9.90
CA ALA A 68 -11.70 7.91 -8.48
C ALA A 68 -10.28 7.50 -8.04
N ARG A 69 -9.58 6.67 -8.83
CA ARG A 69 -8.16 6.36 -8.59
C ARG A 69 -7.27 7.60 -8.67
N ILE A 70 -7.55 8.52 -9.60
CA ILE A 70 -6.79 9.77 -9.71
C ILE A 70 -6.96 10.62 -8.45
N VAL A 71 -8.20 10.84 -7.99
CA VAL A 71 -8.48 11.62 -6.78
C VAL A 71 -7.84 10.95 -5.55
N GLU A 72 -7.99 9.64 -5.41
CA GLU A 72 -7.37 8.86 -4.33
C GLU A 72 -5.85 9.03 -4.33
N THR A 73 -5.19 8.89 -5.49
CA THR A 73 -3.73 9.04 -5.63
C THR A 73 -3.27 10.46 -5.29
N VAL A 74 -3.98 11.48 -5.77
CA VAL A 74 -3.62 12.87 -5.44
C VAL A 74 -3.69 13.12 -3.93
N ILE A 75 -4.73 12.62 -3.27
CA ILE A 75 -4.89 12.76 -1.82
C ILE A 75 -3.85 11.93 -1.06
N HIS A 76 -3.50 10.74 -1.55
CA HIS A 76 -2.41 9.92 -1.02
C HIS A 76 -1.10 10.71 -1.00
N GLU A 77 -0.69 11.30 -2.13
CA GLU A 77 0.56 12.06 -2.20
C GLU A 77 0.52 13.34 -1.34
N LEU A 78 -0.63 14.03 -1.29
CA LEU A 78 -0.81 15.18 -0.38
C LEU A 78 -0.70 14.79 1.10
N THR A 79 -1.05 13.55 1.44
CA THR A 79 -0.90 13.04 2.81
C THR A 79 0.55 12.97 3.22
N HIS A 80 1.43 12.48 2.33
CA HIS A 80 2.88 12.45 2.58
C HIS A 80 3.48 13.84 2.81
N ALA A 81 2.95 14.88 2.16
CA ALA A 81 3.35 16.27 2.39
C ALA A 81 2.78 16.87 3.70
N THR A 82 1.71 16.28 4.25
CA THR A 82 0.99 16.81 5.41
C THR A 82 1.42 16.17 6.73
N VAL A 83 1.69 14.86 6.71
CA VAL A 83 2.11 14.10 7.88
C VAL A 83 3.07 12.99 7.47
N TRP A 84 4.18 12.90 8.17
CA TRP A 84 5.19 11.85 7.98
C TRP A 84 5.65 11.33 9.34
N ILE A 85 5.51 10.03 9.57
CA ILE A 85 5.94 9.36 10.78
C ILE A 85 7.40 8.90 10.61
N PRO A 86 8.38 9.48 11.33
CA PRO A 86 9.78 9.15 11.12
C PRO A 86 10.08 7.67 11.33
N GLY A 87 10.88 7.09 10.45
CA GLY A 87 11.42 5.74 10.63
C GLY A 87 10.49 4.57 10.28
N ASP A 88 9.19 4.78 10.07
CA ASP A 88 8.25 3.72 9.66
C ASP A 88 7.60 4.01 8.29
N VAL A 89 8.34 3.73 7.22
CA VAL A 89 7.85 3.94 5.85
C VAL A 89 6.61 3.09 5.54
N ASN A 90 6.51 1.87 6.09
CA ASN A 90 5.32 1.06 5.83
C ASN A 90 4.09 1.73 6.42
N LEU A 91 4.19 2.23 7.65
CA LEU A 91 3.07 2.96 8.27
C LEU A 91 2.70 4.22 7.47
N ASN A 92 3.68 4.96 6.95
CA ASN A 92 3.40 6.13 6.10
C ASN A 92 2.64 5.77 4.81
N GLU A 93 3.01 4.67 4.13
CA GLU A 93 2.30 4.22 2.93
C GLU A 93 0.87 3.73 3.26
N ASN A 94 0.69 3.01 4.37
CA ASN A 94 -0.64 2.59 4.84
C ASN A 94 -1.50 3.81 5.18
N LEU A 95 -0.90 4.80 5.84
CA LEU A 95 -1.56 6.04 6.21
C LEU A 95 -2.02 6.82 4.98
N ALA A 96 -1.12 7.06 4.02
CA ALA A 96 -1.45 7.77 2.80
C ALA A 96 -2.52 7.04 1.99
N THR A 97 -2.47 5.70 1.92
CA THR A 97 -3.51 4.88 1.29
C THR A 97 -4.86 5.08 1.99
N PHE A 98 -4.88 4.98 3.33
CA PHE A 98 -6.10 5.16 4.11
C PHE A 98 -6.73 6.56 3.91
N VAL A 99 -5.91 7.60 3.99
CA VAL A 99 -6.37 8.99 3.79
C VAL A 99 -6.79 9.24 2.34
N GLY A 100 -6.09 8.65 1.37
CA GLY A 100 -6.46 8.65 -0.05
C GLY A 100 -7.86 8.09 -0.27
N GLU A 101 -8.13 6.88 0.22
CA GLU A 101 -9.42 6.19 0.07
C GLU A 101 -10.57 6.96 0.75
N VAL A 102 -10.36 7.38 2.01
CA VAL A 102 -11.37 8.15 2.76
C VAL A 102 -11.58 9.52 2.12
N GLY A 103 -10.50 10.20 1.74
CA GLY A 103 -10.54 11.53 1.15
C GLY A 103 -11.21 11.54 -0.22
N ALA A 104 -10.98 10.54 -1.06
CA ALA A 104 -11.68 10.40 -2.33
C ALA A 104 -13.18 10.26 -2.13
N ARG A 105 -13.62 9.47 -1.15
CA ARG A 105 -15.03 9.36 -0.79
C ARG A 105 -15.62 10.69 -0.34
N GLU A 106 -14.94 11.42 0.55
CA GLU A 106 -15.42 12.74 1.00
C GLU A 106 -15.44 13.76 -0.14
N PHE A 107 -14.47 13.72 -1.05
CA PHE A 107 -14.41 14.57 -2.25
C PHE A 107 -15.64 14.37 -3.14
N PHE A 108 -15.95 13.13 -3.51
CA PHE A 108 -17.10 12.86 -4.39
C PHE A 108 -18.43 13.14 -3.69
N ARG A 109 -18.54 12.88 -2.37
CA ARG A 109 -19.71 13.28 -1.59
C ARG A 109 -19.90 14.80 -1.58
N ALA A 110 -18.82 15.57 -1.45
CA ALA A 110 -18.89 17.03 -1.50
C ALA A 110 -19.22 17.55 -2.92
N ARG A 111 -18.78 16.86 -3.96
CA ARG A 111 -19.01 17.24 -5.37
C ARG A 111 -20.45 17.03 -5.81
N GLY A 112 -21.02 15.86 -5.53
CA GLY A 112 -22.31 15.44 -6.09
C GLY A 112 -23.25 14.77 -5.10
N GLY A 113 -22.90 14.73 -3.81
CA GLY A 113 -23.65 13.99 -2.79
C GLY A 113 -23.54 12.46 -2.98
N GLU A 114 -24.44 11.72 -2.33
CA GLU A 114 -24.47 10.24 -2.39
C GLU A 114 -24.76 9.67 -3.80
N ALA A 115 -25.18 10.52 -4.74
CA ALA A 115 -25.45 10.13 -6.13
C ALA A 115 -24.26 10.36 -7.08
N ASP A 116 -23.14 10.88 -6.59
CA ASP A 116 -21.96 11.09 -7.42
C ASP A 116 -21.40 9.75 -7.93
N PRO A 117 -21.21 9.57 -9.25
CA PRO A 117 -20.72 8.30 -9.80
C PRO A 117 -19.31 7.92 -9.30
N GLY A 118 -18.50 8.92 -8.89
CA GLY A 118 -17.19 8.69 -8.31
C GLY A 118 -17.22 7.95 -6.99
N LEU A 119 -18.30 8.07 -6.19
CA LEU A 119 -18.46 7.28 -4.96
C LEU A 119 -18.59 5.79 -5.26
N LEU A 120 -19.42 5.43 -6.25
CA LEU A 120 -19.58 4.05 -6.66
C LEU A 120 -18.30 3.49 -7.25
N GLN A 121 -17.57 4.28 -8.05
CA GLN A 121 -16.30 3.87 -8.60
C GLN A 121 -15.22 3.69 -7.52
N ALA A 122 -15.12 4.61 -6.56
CA ALA A 122 -14.20 4.48 -5.42
C ALA A 122 -14.49 3.22 -4.58
N ALA A 123 -15.77 2.92 -4.34
CA ALA A 123 -16.17 1.71 -3.63
C ALA A 123 -15.76 0.42 -4.38
N ARG A 124 -15.92 0.40 -5.71
CA ARG A 124 -15.49 -0.72 -6.56
C ARG A 124 -13.96 -0.87 -6.57
N ASN A 125 -13.23 0.23 -6.73
CA ASN A 125 -11.76 0.23 -6.70
C ASN A 125 -11.23 -0.34 -5.38
N ARG A 126 -11.88 0.03 -4.26
CA ARG A 126 -11.56 -0.52 -2.94
C ARG A 126 -11.83 -2.02 -2.86
N GLU A 127 -13.02 -2.47 -3.27
CA GLU A 127 -13.37 -3.91 -3.25
C GLU A 127 -12.41 -4.74 -4.11
N ASP A 128 -12.11 -4.27 -5.33
CA ASP A 128 -11.16 -4.92 -6.23
C ASP A 128 -9.76 -5.01 -5.62
N SER A 129 -9.31 -3.91 -4.98
CA SER A 129 -8.02 -3.86 -4.28
C SER A 129 -7.97 -4.83 -3.11
N GLU A 130 -9.01 -4.89 -2.27
CA GLU A 130 -9.11 -5.81 -1.14
C GLU A 130 -9.04 -7.28 -1.61
N ILE A 131 -9.77 -7.65 -2.66
CA ILE A 131 -9.76 -9.00 -3.26
C ILE A 131 -8.36 -9.34 -3.77
N PHE A 132 -7.75 -8.45 -4.55
CA PHE A 132 -6.44 -8.69 -5.16
C PHE A 132 -5.33 -8.78 -4.11
N ASN A 133 -5.33 -7.88 -3.13
CA ASN A 133 -4.33 -7.82 -2.07
C ASN A 133 -4.41 -9.04 -1.15
N ALA A 134 -5.61 -9.51 -0.82
CA ALA A 134 -5.79 -10.77 -0.09
C ALA A 134 -5.13 -11.94 -0.84
N ALA A 135 -5.38 -12.05 -2.15
CA ALA A 135 -4.80 -13.10 -2.96
C ALA A 135 -3.27 -13.01 -3.09
N MET A 136 -2.71 -11.81 -3.20
CA MET A 136 -1.25 -11.58 -3.22
C MET A 136 -0.61 -11.96 -1.87
N ASN A 137 -1.29 -11.65 -0.76
CA ASN A 137 -0.81 -12.04 0.57
C ASN A 137 -0.80 -13.55 0.77
N GLU A 138 -1.79 -14.28 0.24
CA GLU A 138 -1.78 -15.75 0.26
C GLU A 138 -0.59 -16.33 -0.52
N LEU A 139 -0.32 -15.84 -1.73
CA LEU A 139 0.85 -16.24 -2.52
C LEU A 139 2.14 -15.97 -1.73
N ARG A 140 2.26 -14.81 -1.10
CA ARG A 140 3.40 -14.47 -0.25
C ARG A 140 3.58 -15.47 0.89
N GLN A 141 2.51 -15.84 1.59
CA GLN A 141 2.56 -16.82 2.69
C GLN A 141 2.95 -18.21 2.19
N GLU A 142 2.48 -18.62 1.03
CA GLU A 142 2.92 -19.87 0.38
C GLU A 142 4.41 -19.84 0.06
N LEU A 143 4.91 -18.77 -0.55
CA LEU A 143 6.33 -18.62 -0.86
C LEU A 143 7.20 -18.57 0.40
N ALA A 144 6.72 -17.92 1.47
CA ALA A 144 7.40 -17.93 2.76
C ALA A 144 7.58 -19.37 3.29
N ARG A 145 6.54 -20.20 3.22
CA ARG A 145 6.61 -21.63 3.60
C ARG A 145 7.58 -22.41 2.73
N ILE A 146 7.55 -22.20 1.40
CA ILE A 146 8.49 -22.82 0.45
C ILE A 146 9.93 -22.46 0.80
N TYR A 147 10.19 -21.20 1.13
CA TYR A 147 11.54 -20.74 1.46
C TYR A 147 12.03 -21.21 2.83
N ALA A 148 11.14 -21.37 3.81
CA ALA A 148 11.46 -21.89 5.13
C ALA A 148 11.70 -23.42 5.14
N ALA A 149 11.11 -24.17 4.19
CA ALA A 149 11.28 -25.61 4.10
C ALA A 149 12.75 -26.02 3.92
N SER A 150 13.12 -27.19 4.46
CA SER A 150 14.45 -27.78 4.20
C SER A 150 14.52 -28.36 2.79
N GLY A 151 15.72 -28.36 2.20
CA GLY A 151 15.97 -28.97 0.89
C GLY A 151 16.76 -28.08 -0.09
N PRO A 152 17.11 -28.63 -1.27
CA PRO A 152 17.95 -27.93 -2.24
C PRO A 152 17.29 -26.67 -2.80
N ARG A 153 18.11 -25.66 -3.10
CA ARG A 153 17.64 -24.40 -3.73
C ARG A 153 16.86 -24.65 -5.03
N ALA A 154 17.32 -25.57 -5.87
CA ALA A 154 16.65 -25.93 -7.13
C ALA A 154 15.19 -26.34 -6.89
N ARG A 155 14.94 -27.18 -5.89
CA ARG A 155 13.58 -27.60 -5.53
C ARG A 155 12.69 -26.44 -5.07
N LYS A 156 13.25 -25.49 -4.32
CA LYS A 156 12.52 -24.29 -3.89
C LYS A 156 12.14 -23.40 -5.08
N LEU A 157 13.01 -23.30 -6.10
CA LEU A 157 12.74 -22.53 -7.32
C LEU A 157 11.63 -23.18 -8.17
N GLU A 158 11.63 -24.51 -8.28
CA GLU A 158 10.53 -25.25 -8.94
C GLU A 158 9.20 -25.01 -8.23
N LEU A 159 9.17 -25.12 -6.90
CA LEU A 159 7.97 -24.89 -6.11
C LEU A 159 7.47 -23.43 -6.21
N LYS A 160 8.39 -22.44 -6.20
CA LYS A 160 8.05 -21.03 -6.46
C LYS A 160 7.37 -20.87 -7.81
N ALA A 161 7.95 -21.44 -8.87
CA ALA A 161 7.39 -21.35 -10.21
C ALA A 161 5.98 -21.98 -10.30
N ALA A 162 5.79 -23.13 -9.66
CA ALA A 162 4.48 -23.78 -9.56
C ALA A 162 3.44 -22.94 -8.81
N ALA A 163 3.81 -22.35 -7.67
CA ALA A 163 2.93 -21.47 -6.89
C ALA A 163 2.52 -20.22 -7.70
N VAL A 164 3.46 -19.60 -8.41
CA VAL A 164 3.18 -18.45 -9.29
C VAL A 164 2.25 -18.84 -10.45
N ALA A 165 2.46 -20.00 -11.07
CA ALA A 165 1.58 -20.49 -12.13
C ALA A 165 0.16 -20.79 -11.61
N ALA A 166 0.05 -21.43 -10.44
CA ALA A 166 -1.23 -21.69 -9.78
C ALA A 166 -1.96 -20.39 -9.42
N PHE A 167 -1.23 -19.39 -8.89
CA PHE A 167 -1.80 -18.08 -8.60
C PHE A 167 -2.37 -17.40 -9.85
N ARG A 168 -1.65 -17.42 -10.98
CA ARG A 168 -2.17 -16.85 -12.24
C ARG A 168 -3.42 -17.55 -12.74
N GLU A 169 -3.48 -18.87 -12.61
CA GLU A 169 -4.66 -19.65 -13.00
C GLU A 169 -5.86 -19.35 -12.08
N ARG A 170 -5.63 -19.27 -10.77
CA ARG A 170 -6.64 -18.85 -9.80
C ARG A 170 -7.13 -17.43 -10.07
N TYR A 171 -6.22 -16.51 -10.37
CA TYR A 171 -6.59 -15.14 -10.76
C TYR A 171 -7.53 -15.18 -11.96
N ARG A 172 -7.15 -15.88 -13.04
CA ARG A 172 -7.97 -15.97 -14.26
C ARG A 172 -9.36 -16.54 -14.00
N ARG A 173 -9.47 -17.60 -13.20
CA ARG A 173 -10.71 -18.39 -13.07
C ARG A 173 -11.63 -17.94 -11.95
N GLU A 174 -11.07 -17.42 -10.86
CA GLU A 174 -11.80 -17.19 -9.62
C GLU A 174 -11.81 -15.71 -9.22
N LEU A 175 -10.68 -15.00 -9.36
CA LEU A 175 -10.58 -13.61 -8.91
C LEU A 175 -11.07 -12.64 -9.98
N ARG A 176 -10.57 -12.75 -11.22
CA ARG A 176 -10.90 -11.85 -12.32
C ARG A 176 -12.42 -11.69 -12.57
N PRO A 177 -13.26 -12.75 -12.49
CA PRO A 177 -14.71 -12.60 -12.63
C PRO A 177 -15.39 -11.83 -11.49
N ARG A 178 -14.71 -11.66 -10.35
CA ARG A 178 -15.21 -10.90 -9.19
C ARG A 178 -14.79 -9.44 -9.24
N LEU A 179 -13.81 -9.09 -10.07
CA LEU A 179 -13.31 -7.72 -10.20
C LEU A 179 -14.21 -6.90 -11.11
N SER A 180 -14.34 -5.61 -10.80
CA SER A 180 -15.19 -4.69 -11.56
C SER A 180 -14.57 -4.26 -12.90
N ASP A 181 -13.24 -4.30 -13.03
CA ASP A 181 -12.49 -3.91 -14.22
C ASP A 181 -11.33 -4.88 -14.55
N ASP A 182 -10.49 -4.51 -15.53
CA ASP A 182 -9.29 -5.24 -15.96
C ASP A 182 -7.98 -4.67 -15.38
N GLY A 183 -8.03 -3.81 -14.37
CA GLY A 183 -6.88 -3.09 -13.81
C GLY A 183 -5.77 -4.00 -13.26
N TYR A 184 -6.09 -5.26 -12.93
CA TYR A 184 -5.12 -6.26 -12.46
C TYR A 184 -4.72 -7.29 -13.53
N ASP A 185 -5.21 -7.20 -14.77
CA ASP A 185 -4.96 -8.20 -15.82
C ASP A 185 -3.51 -8.26 -16.28
N TRP A 186 -2.70 -7.24 -15.97
CA TRP A 186 -1.25 -7.26 -16.14
C TRP A 186 -0.59 -8.46 -15.45
N ILE A 187 -1.21 -9.02 -14.40
CA ILE A 187 -0.73 -10.22 -13.71
C ILE A 187 -0.69 -11.46 -14.60
N LEU A 188 -1.51 -11.48 -15.66
CA LEU A 188 -1.58 -12.57 -16.63
C LEU A 188 -0.52 -12.45 -17.73
N ASP A 189 0.09 -11.27 -17.89
CA ASP A 189 1.17 -11.03 -18.85
C ASP A 189 2.41 -11.84 -18.45
N GLN A 190 2.83 -12.76 -19.31
CA GLN A 190 4.01 -13.63 -19.07
C GLN A 190 5.32 -12.86 -19.12
N ARG A 191 5.33 -11.63 -19.66
CA ARG A 191 6.49 -10.73 -19.65
C ARG A 191 6.72 -10.14 -18.26
N ILE A 192 5.68 -10.02 -17.45
CA ILE A 192 5.78 -9.56 -16.06
C ILE A 192 6.18 -10.73 -15.18
N GLN A 193 7.36 -10.65 -14.57
CA GLN A 193 7.79 -11.68 -13.63
C GLN A 193 7.20 -11.41 -12.25
N LEU A 194 6.39 -12.35 -11.74
CA LEU A 194 5.92 -12.32 -10.34
C LEU A 194 7.05 -12.80 -9.43
N ASN A 195 8.10 -11.98 -9.34
CA ASN A 195 9.28 -12.25 -8.55
C ASN A 195 9.11 -11.76 -7.10
N ASN A 196 10.10 -12.02 -6.26
CA ASN A 196 10.00 -11.66 -4.84
C ASN A 196 9.91 -10.14 -4.63
N ALA A 197 10.51 -9.32 -5.50
CA ALA A 197 10.43 -7.86 -5.39
C ALA A 197 9.00 -7.36 -5.57
N LEU A 198 8.29 -7.84 -6.59
CA LEU A 198 6.88 -7.52 -6.80
C LEU A 198 6.02 -7.96 -5.62
N ILE A 199 6.15 -9.22 -5.20
CA ILE A 199 5.33 -9.78 -4.13
C ILE A 199 5.56 -9.05 -2.79
N LEU A 200 6.78 -8.59 -2.53
CA LEU A 200 7.12 -7.80 -1.34
C LEU A 200 6.53 -6.38 -1.36
N GLN A 201 6.18 -5.83 -2.52
CA GLN A 201 5.51 -4.53 -2.62
C GLN A 201 4.11 -4.58 -2.02
N PHE A 202 3.34 -5.64 -2.30
CA PHE A 202 1.96 -5.81 -1.80
C PHE A 202 1.86 -6.06 -0.28
N ARG A 203 2.97 -6.36 0.40
CA ARG A 203 3.00 -6.41 1.88
C ARG A 203 2.74 -5.04 2.51
N ARG A 204 3.10 -3.96 1.80
CA ARG A 204 3.24 -2.62 2.39
C ARG A 204 1.93 -1.86 2.50
N TYR A 205 0.93 -2.14 1.67
CA TYR A 205 -0.23 -1.24 1.53
C TYR A 205 -1.35 -1.44 2.58
N HIS A 206 -1.41 -2.57 3.30
CA HIS A 206 -2.57 -2.84 4.18
C HIS A 206 -2.30 -3.48 5.56
N GLY A 207 -1.05 -3.58 6.01
CA GLY A 207 -0.73 -4.20 7.30
C GLY A 207 -1.31 -3.44 8.51
N ASP A 208 -1.37 -2.11 8.40
CA ASP A 208 -1.74 -1.21 9.50
C ASP A 208 -3.13 -0.59 9.32
N GLN A 209 -3.84 -0.95 8.25
CA GLN A 209 -5.19 -0.44 7.96
C GLN A 209 -6.17 -0.64 9.13
N PRO A 210 -6.22 -1.80 9.83
CA PRO A 210 -7.09 -1.94 11.00
C PRO A 210 -6.76 -1.00 12.16
N LEU A 211 -5.47 -0.64 12.33
CA LEU A 211 -5.05 0.32 13.34
C LEU A 211 -5.50 1.74 12.97
N LEU A 212 -5.32 2.12 11.70
CA LEU A 212 -5.74 3.42 11.16
C LEU A 212 -7.27 3.56 11.22
N GLU A 213 -8.03 2.53 10.85
CA GLU A 213 -9.49 2.45 10.99
C GLU A 213 -9.94 2.58 12.46
N GLY A 214 -9.17 2.00 13.40
CA GLY A 214 -9.41 2.14 14.84
C GLY A 214 -9.29 3.59 15.31
N LEU A 215 -8.20 4.25 14.94
CA LEU A 215 -7.97 5.66 15.28
C LEU A 215 -8.99 6.58 14.60
N PHE A 216 -9.29 6.37 13.30
CA PHE A 216 -10.25 7.16 12.55
C PHE A 216 -11.64 7.15 13.20
N ARG A 217 -12.10 5.97 13.65
CA ARG A 217 -13.36 5.85 14.40
C ARG A 217 -13.32 6.63 15.73
N ARG A 218 -12.20 6.63 16.45
CA ARG A 218 -12.05 7.44 17.67
C ARG A 218 -12.07 8.94 17.41
N CYS A 219 -11.59 9.37 16.25
CA CYS A 219 -11.68 10.75 15.79
C CYS A 219 -13.09 11.12 15.27
N GLY A 220 -14.08 10.22 15.43
CA GLY A 220 -15.45 10.43 14.99
C GLY A 220 -15.60 10.38 13.48
N GLU A 221 -14.73 9.65 12.78
CA GLU A 221 -14.71 9.52 11.32
C GLU A 221 -14.55 10.87 10.60
N ARG A 222 -13.84 11.81 11.23
CA ARG A 222 -13.53 13.12 10.66
C ARG A 222 -12.05 13.18 10.26
N LEU A 223 -11.79 13.29 8.96
CA LEU A 223 -10.43 13.37 8.42
C LEU A 223 -9.57 14.47 9.07
N PRO A 224 -10.04 15.71 9.29
CA PRO A 224 -9.21 16.73 9.95
C PRO A 224 -8.75 16.31 11.35
N ALA A 225 -9.65 15.78 12.18
CA ALA A 225 -9.31 15.32 13.53
C ALA A 225 -8.41 14.08 13.54
N PHE A 226 -8.53 13.24 12.51
CA PHE A 226 -7.65 12.09 12.32
C PHE A 226 -6.22 12.52 11.95
N VAL A 227 -6.08 13.45 11.03
CA VAL A 227 -4.77 14.00 10.63
C VAL A 227 -4.11 14.75 11.80
N GLU A 228 -4.86 15.56 12.55
CA GLU A 228 -4.37 16.22 13.78
C GLU A 228 -3.82 15.20 14.78
N ALA A 229 -4.57 14.13 15.06
CA ALA A 229 -4.11 13.06 15.97
C ALA A 229 -2.84 12.36 15.47
N LEU A 230 -2.70 12.18 14.15
CA LEU A 230 -1.50 11.57 13.57
C LEU A 230 -0.27 12.48 13.62
N GLN A 231 -0.46 13.80 13.48
CA GLN A 231 0.61 14.77 13.66
C GLN A 231 1.13 14.75 15.10
N GLU A 232 0.23 14.65 16.09
CA GLU A 232 0.62 14.46 17.49
C GLU A 232 1.36 13.12 17.71
N ILE A 233 0.90 12.03 17.09
CA ILE A 233 1.55 10.72 17.16
C ILE A 233 2.96 10.76 16.54
N ALA A 234 3.14 11.48 15.43
CA ALA A 234 4.43 11.58 14.74
C ALA A 234 5.52 12.26 15.58
N GLU A 235 5.13 13.11 16.54
CA GLU A 235 6.02 13.82 17.48
C GLU A 235 6.35 12.98 18.73
N ALA A 236 5.72 11.81 18.92
CA ALA A 236 5.98 10.95 20.07
C ALA A 236 7.37 10.30 20.01
N ASP A 237 7.93 9.95 21.18
CA ASP A 237 9.21 9.21 21.27
C ASP A 237 9.16 7.85 20.55
N ASP A 238 7.98 7.20 20.58
CA ASP A 238 7.67 5.97 19.85
C ASP A 238 6.30 6.14 19.15
N PRO A 239 6.29 6.68 17.92
CA PRO A 239 5.05 6.91 17.17
C PRO A 239 4.24 5.62 16.92
N ARG A 240 4.92 4.48 16.78
CA ARG A 240 4.27 3.19 16.54
C ARG A 240 3.48 2.77 17.78
N ALA A 241 4.13 2.79 18.94
CA ALA A 241 3.47 2.47 20.20
C ALA A 241 2.35 3.47 20.53
N ALA A 242 2.55 4.76 20.23
CA ALA A 242 1.54 5.79 20.42
C ALA A 242 0.30 5.53 19.54
N LEU A 243 0.48 5.17 18.26
CA LEU A 243 -0.61 4.78 17.37
C LEU A 243 -1.36 3.56 17.90
N GLU A 244 -0.65 2.50 18.27
CA GLU A 244 -1.28 1.27 18.79
C GLU A 244 -2.11 1.54 20.06
N ALA A 245 -1.57 2.35 20.98
CA ALA A 245 -2.29 2.77 22.18
C ALA A 245 -3.53 3.62 21.85
N ALA A 246 -3.40 4.54 20.89
CA ALA A 246 -4.49 5.38 20.43
C ALA A 246 -5.55 4.58 19.66
N SER A 247 -5.21 3.49 18.98
CA SER A 247 -6.16 2.68 18.21
C SER A 247 -6.85 1.58 19.03
N ALA A 248 -6.40 1.32 20.26
CA ALA A 248 -6.94 0.26 21.09
C ALA A 248 -8.43 0.48 21.42
N PRO A 249 -9.27 -0.58 21.37
CA PRO A 249 -10.66 -0.48 21.81
C PRO A 249 -10.71 -0.15 23.30
N GLN A 250 -11.59 0.77 23.71
CA GLN A 250 -11.75 1.05 25.14
C GLN A 250 -12.16 -0.22 25.89
N PRO A 251 -11.59 -0.48 27.09
CA PRO A 251 -12.08 -1.56 27.93
C PRO A 251 -13.57 -1.34 28.20
N LYS A 252 -14.39 -2.36 27.94
CA LYS A 252 -15.81 -2.35 28.30
C LYS A 252 -15.93 -2.21 29.82
N GLY A 253 -16.24 -1.01 30.29
CA GLY A 253 -16.77 -0.77 31.62
C GLY A 253 -16.04 0.33 32.40
N GLN A 254 -16.60 1.54 32.36
CA GLN A 254 -16.86 2.31 33.57
C GLN A 254 -18.26 2.91 33.44
N PRO A 255 -19.19 2.64 34.37
CA PRO A 255 -20.51 3.24 34.34
C PRO A 255 -20.37 4.75 34.54
N SER A 256 -21.06 5.51 33.70
CA SER A 256 -21.26 6.94 33.83
C SER A 256 -21.69 7.24 35.27
N GLN A 257 -20.86 7.96 36.03
CA GLN A 257 -21.33 8.58 37.25
C GLN A 257 -22.25 9.73 36.84
N GLU A 258 -23.55 9.42 36.76
CA GLU A 258 -24.59 10.42 36.89
C GLU A 258 -24.36 11.16 38.21
N THR A 259 -24.01 12.43 38.12
CA THR A 259 -24.04 13.33 39.26
C THR A 259 -25.35 14.11 39.20
N ARG A 260 -26.08 14.03 40.31
CA ARG A 260 -27.39 14.64 40.59
C ARG A 260 -27.46 16.14 40.32
#